data_AF-A0A973IDR5-F1
#
_entry.id   AF-A0A973IDR5-F1
#
_cell.length_a   1.000
_cell.length_b   1.000
_cell.length_c   1.000
_cell.angle_alpha   90.00
_cell.angle_beta   90.00
_cell.angle_gamma   90.00
#
_symmetry.space_group_name_H-M   'P 1'
#
loop_
_entity.id
_entity.type
_entity.pdbx_description
1 polymer ?
#
loop_
_entity_poly.entity_id
_entity_poly.type
_entity_poly.pdbx_seq_one_letter_code
_entity_poly.pdbx_strand_id
1 'polypeptide(L)'
;MFTHKDLAQLQAKSLKMQGFIRQQTFSPENEKTLRRFSSWEVAELIFKANQSTLRGRLSADPSLPQGQVEEDGRQRWYTLEEINELRRRIKVNRKSLMPPRPAGKRAIRAAIANFKGGAGKSTVALHFAHAAALDGYRVLAVDFDPQATLSHSMGLSDVAEEYTVWGIMARDLANETDRMNAATTGAESGTALPRRSLPASITDMGLSDLRASDFIKPTNWPTIDIVPSCANAAFVEFASAQYRHMNPEWSFFAAVSRFLDQLAPDAYDIILFDCPPAIGYQSMNAVFAADVLYIPSGPGYWEYDSTTSFIGQLSEALEDLSRFNGLVPAGTMTLPKAFLDLRFLLTRFESGNELHRAMQSAFGKVFGERLAEHPIEMTRAVEQSGRFLSSIYEIDYRDMTRETWRRARASFDRAYEEFKGNLAAAWDKLEDEA
;
A
#
# COMPACT_ATOMS: atom_id res chain seq x y z
N MET A 1 -22.10 -12.36 -37.09
CA MET A 1 -22.10 -12.91 -35.72
C MET A 1 -20.64 -13.02 -35.30
N PHE A 2 -20.27 -12.47 -34.14
CA PHE A 2 -18.89 -12.53 -33.62
C PHE A 2 -18.74 -13.71 -32.65
N THR A 3 -17.59 -14.37 -32.67
CA THR A 3 -17.26 -15.55 -31.86
C THR A 3 -16.13 -15.26 -30.87
N HIS A 4 -15.85 -16.18 -29.94
CA HIS A 4 -14.70 -16.06 -29.03
C HIS A 4 -13.35 -15.91 -29.78
N LYS A 5 -13.23 -16.49 -30.98
CA LYS A 5 -12.02 -16.36 -31.82
C LYS A 5 -11.86 -14.94 -32.35
N ASP A 6 -12.96 -14.29 -32.72
CA ASP A 6 -12.95 -12.89 -33.16
C ASP A 6 -12.56 -11.96 -32.01
N LEU A 7 -13.06 -12.21 -30.80
CA LEU A 7 -12.68 -11.48 -29.59
C LEU A 7 -11.19 -11.69 -29.24
N ALA A 8 -10.68 -12.91 -29.32
CA ALA A 8 -9.26 -13.21 -29.09
C ALA A 8 -8.35 -12.51 -30.12
N GLN A 9 -8.75 -12.46 -31.39
CA GLN A 9 -8.01 -11.70 -32.41
C GLN A 9 -8.03 -10.19 -32.15
N LEU A 10 -9.16 -9.64 -31.71
CA LEU A 10 -9.26 -8.22 -31.31
C LEU A 10 -8.37 -7.91 -30.11
N GLN A 11 -8.38 -8.76 -29.09
CA GLN A 11 -7.49 -8.64 -27.92
C GLN A 11 -6.02 -8.68 -28.34
N ALA A 12 -5.61 -9.65 -29.16
CA ALA A 12 -4.23 -9.77 -29.63
C ALA A 12 -3.77 -8.54 -30.43
N LYS A 13 -4.65 -7.97 -31.27
CA LYS A 13 -4.37 -6.71 -31.98
C LYS A 13 -4.28 -5.52 -31.02
N SER A 14 -5.18 -5.45 -30.04
CA SER A 14 -5.20 -4.39 -29.03
C SER A 14 -3.96 -4.42 -28.14
N LEU A 15 -3.53 -5.59 -27.66
CA LEU A 15 -2.30 -5.76 -26.86
C LEU A 15 -1.05 -5.33 -27.63
N LYS A 16 -0.93 -5.73 -28.92
CA LYS A 16 0.17 -5.27 -29.79
C LYS A 16 0.19 -3.75 -29.94
N MET A 17 -0.97 -3.14 -30.13
CA MET A 17 -1.09 -1.68 -30.25
C MET A 17 -0.84 -0.98 -28.91
N GLN A 18 -1.30 -1.53 -27.78
CA GLN A 18 -1.04 -0.99 -26.45
C GLN A 18 0.45 -0.98 -26.14
N GLY A 19 1.18 -2.07 -26.41
CA GLY A 19 2.64 -2.09 -26.24
C GLY A 19 3.35 -1.01 -27.06
N PHE A 20 2.92 -0.81 -28.32
CA PHE A 20 3.44 0.25 -29.18
C PHE A 20 3.09 1.66 -28.69
N ILE A 21 1.82 1.92 -28.33
CA ILE A 21 1.36 3.19 -27.77
C ILE A 21 2.11 3.50 -26.47
N ARG A 22 2.31 2.50 -25.61
CA ARG A 22 3.01 2.66 -24.33
C ARG A 22 4.47 3.06 -24.56
N GLN A 23 5.17 2.39 -25.47
CA GLN A 23 6.55 2.76 -25.84
C GLN A 23 6.67 4.15 -26.47
N GLN A 24 5.66 4.62 -27.21
CA GLN A 24 5.64 5.97 -27.77
C GLN A 24 5.20 7.05 -26.78
N THR A 25 4.32 6.73 -25.84
CA THR A 25 3.77 7.67 -24.84
C THR A 25 4.71 7.82 -23.65
N PHE A 26 5.36 6.72 -23.26
CA PHE A 26 6.38 6.66 -22.22
C PHE A 26 7.68 6.27 -22.91
N SER A 27 8.52 7.28 -23.22
CA SER A 27 9.88 7.00 -23.70
C SER A 27 10.54 6.00 -22.74
N PRO A 28 11.15 4.90 -23.22
CA PRO A 28 11.85 3.92 -22.38
C PRO A 28 12.92 4.54 -21.47
N GLU A 29 13.39 5.74 -21.80
CA GLU A 29 14.39 6.52 -21.08
C GLU A 29 13.81 7.41 -19.94
N ASN A 30 12.49 7.56 -19.84
CA ASN A 30 11.85 8.35 -18.78
C ASN A 30 11.57 7.49 -17.54
N GLU A 31 12.63 7.03 -16.87
CA GLU A 31 12.50 6.47 -15.52
C GLU A 31 11.92 7.55 -14.59
N LYS A 32 10.88 7.18 -13.83
CA LYS A 32 10.33 8.07 -12.81
C LYS A 32 11.42 8.33 -11.77
N THR A 33 11.73 9.59 -11.50
CA THR A 33 12.72 9.98 -10.49
C THR A 33 12.07 10.80 -9.39
N LEU A 34 12.58 10.67 -8.16
CA LEU A 34 12.16 11.53 -7.06
C LEU A 34 12.87 12.88 -7.15
N ARG A 35 12.09 13.97 -7.13
CA ARG A 35 12.65 15.32 -7.12
C ARG A 35 13.46 15.60 -5.85
N ARG A 36 14.31 16.63 -5.91
CA ARG A 36 14.95 17.21 -4.72
C ARG A 36 13.97 18.10 -3.95
N PHE A 37 14.19 18.24 -2.65
CA PHE A 37 13.41 19.08 -1.75
C PHE A 37 14.18 20.33 -1.36
N SER A 38 13.51 21.48 -1.40
CA SER A 38 14.16 22.74 -1.04
C SER A 38 14.48 22.80 0.45
N SER A 39 15.48 23.61 0.83
CA SER A 39 15.83 23.84 2.24
C SER A 39 14.65 24.34 3.08
N TRP A 40 13.70 25.05 2.47
CA TRP A 40 12.46 25.46 3.11
C TRP A 40 11.58 24.26 3.47
N GLU A 41 11.37 23.35 2.52
CA GLU A 41 10.58 22.14 2.75
C GLU A 41 11.22 21.24 3.80
N VAL A 42 12.54 21.04 3.71
CA VAL A 42 13.29 20.21 4.67
C VAL A 42 13.15 20.78 6.08
N ALA A 43 13.34 22.09 6.26
CA ALA A 43 13.22 22.72 7.57
C ALA A 43 11.78 22.69 8.07
N GLU A 44 10.85 23.34 7.36
CA GLU A 44 9.53 23.67 7.90
C GLU A 44 8.52 22.53 7.76
N LEU A 45 8.58 21.76 6.68
CA LEU A 45 7.56 20.76 6.36
C LEU A 45 7.98 19.34 6.77
N ILE A 46 9.28 19.04 6.73
CA ILE A 46 9.81 17.71 7.10
C ILE A 46 10.28 17.72 8.57
N PHE A 47 11.27 18.55 8.92
CA PHE A 47 11.82 18.59 10.29
C PHE A 47 11.00 19.41 11.28
N LYS A 48 9.93 20.08 10.81
CA LYS A 48 9.07 20.97 11.62
C LYS A 48 9.90 21.97 12.44
N ALA A 49 10.93 22.52 11.81
CA ALA A 49 11.92 23.42 12.39
C ALA A 49 12.02 24.73 11.58
N ASN A 50 12.54 25.78 12.21
CA ASN A 50 12.82 27.03 11.50
C ASN A 50 14.03 26.87 10.56
N GLN A 51 13.98 27.49 9.39
CA GLN A 51 15.10 27.48 8.42
C GLN A 51 16.41 27.98 9.02
N SER A 52 16.36 28.98 9.90
CA SER A 52 17.53 29.49 10.61
C SER A 52 18.19 28.44 11.50
N THR A 53 17.40 27.53 12.09
CA THR A 53 17.88 26.43 12.93
C THR A 53 18.62 25.40 12.09
N LEU A 54 18.03 24.97 10.97
CA LEU A 54 18.68 24.05 10.03
C LEU A 54 19.98 24.64 9.50
N ARG A 55 19.96 25.90 9.05
CA ARG A 55 21.15 26.61 8.58
C ARG A 55 22.25 26.67 9.65
N GLY A 56 21.89 27.00 10.89
CA GLY A 56 22.84 27.03 12.00
C GLY A 56 23.50 25.68 12.26
N ARG A 57 22.76 24.57 12.13
CA ARG A 57 23.31 23.20 12.24
C ARG A 57 24.29 22.89 11.13
N LEU A 58 23.93 23.19 9.88
CA LEU A 58 24.78 22.95 8.71
C LEU A 58 26.07 23.78 8.75
N SER A 59 26.01 25.02 9.26
CA SER A 59 27.21 25.85 9.43
C SER A 59 28.11 25.38 10.58
N ALA A 60 27.53 24.78 11.62
CA ALA A 60 28.30 24.29 12.77
C ALA A 60 29.00 22.95 12.50
N ASP A 61 28.48 22.13 11.57
CA ASP A 61 29.06 20.85 11.19
C ASP A 61 29.10 20.72 9.65
N PRO A 62 30.24 21.08 9.03
CA PRO A 62 30.43 20.94 7.58
C PRO A 62 30.43 19.48 7.07
N SER A 63 30.50 18.48 7.96
CA SER A 63 30.43 17.06 7.57
C SER A 63 29.00 16.58 7.30
N LEU A 64 27.99 17.40 7.63
CA LEU A 64 26.60 17.13 7.29
C LEU A 64 26.34 17.32 5.79
N PRO A 65 25.37 16.58 5.20
CA PRO A 65 24.94 16.79 3.84
C PRO A 65 24.60 18.25 3.56
N GLN A 66 25.29 18.81 2.57
CA GLN A 66 25.12 20.21 2.18
C GLN A 66 24.05 20.38 1.09
N GLY A 67 23.60 19.32 0.43
CA GLY A 67 22.70 19.44 -0.70
C GLY A 67 23.33 20.17 -1.88
N GLN A 68 22.55 20.31 -2.95
CA GLN A 68 22.92 21.04 -4.15
C GLN A 68 22.47 22.49 -4.03
N VAL A 69 23.38 23.43 -4.30
CA VAL A 69 23.08 24.87 -4.31
C VAL A 69 22.88 25.31 -5.77
N GLU A 70 21.85 26.12 -6.04
CA GLU A 70 21.67 26.73 -7.36
C GLU A 70 22.80 27.70 -7.70
N GLU A 71 23.01 27.98 -8.98
CA GLU A 71 24.10 28.85 -9.46
C GLU A 71 24.05 30.27 -8.87
N ASP A 72 22.85 30.78 -8.57
CA ASP A 72 22.66 32.10 -7.95
C ASP A 72 22.90 32.10 -6.42
N GLY A 73 23.17 30.93 -5.83
CA GLY A 73 23.45 30.74 -4.41
C GLY A 73 22.24 30.87 -3.48
N ARG A 74 21.04 31.18 -3.99
CA ARG A 74 19.88 31.53 -3.17
C ARG A 74 19.17 30.32 -2.60
N GLN A 75 19.10 29.25 -3.39
CA GLN A 75 18.33 28.07 -3.02
C GLN A 75 19.20 26.82 -2.95
N ARG A 76 18.84 25.95 -2.01
CA ARG A 76 19.52 24.70 -1.71
C ARG A 76 18.53 23.55 -1.73
N TRP A 77 18.94 22.43 -2.30
CA TRP A 77 18.09 21.30 -2.66
C TRP A 77 18.71 19.98 -2.20
N TYR A 78 17.92 19.14 -1.54
CA TYR A 78 18.37 17.89 -0.95
C TYR A 78 17.68 16.70 -1.57
N THR A 79 18.40 15.59 -1.75
CA THR A 79 17.78 14.29 -2.01
C THR A 79 17.16 13.72 -0.72
N LEU A 80 16.32 12.70 -0.83
CA LEU A 80 15.74 12.06 0.36
C LEU A 80 16.82 11.38 1.23
N GLU A 81 17.86 10.83 0.62
CA GLU A 81 19.00 10.23 1.32
C GLU A 81 19.75 11.27 2.14
N GLU A 82 20.03 12.44 1.58
CA GLU A 82 20.65 13.56 2.31
C GLU A 82 19.76 14.00 3.49
N ILE A 83 18.44 14.09 3.29
CA ILE A 83 17.48 14.40 4.36
C ILE A 83 17.51 13.32 5.45
N ASN A 84 17.57 12.05 5.07
CA ASN A 84 17.61 10.92 5.99
C ASN A 84 18.92 10.89 6.79
N GLU A 85 20.05 11.20 6.17
CA GLU A 85 21.33 11.35 6.88
C GLU A 85 21.28 12.52 7.87
N LEU A 86 20.77 13.68 7.44
CA LEU A 86 20.54 14.82 8.34
C LEU A 86 19.66 14.40 9.52
N ARG A 87 18.53 13.72 9.27
CA ARG A 87 17.60 13.23 10.31
C ARG A 87 18.30 12.39 11.38
N ARG A 88 19.23 11.52 10.98
CA ARG A 88 20.00 10.64 11.90
C ARG A 88 21.05 11.41 12.70
N ARG A 89 21.65 12.46 12.13
CA ARG A 89 22.82 13.14 12.71
C ARG A 89 22.48 14.41 13.49
N ILE A 90 21.32 15.03 13.24
CA ILE A 90 20.94 16.30 13.89
C ILE A 90 19.82 16.11 14.92
N LYS A 91 19.81 17.02 15.90
CA LYS A 91 18.72 17.18 16.87
C LYS A 91 18.16 18.60 16.82
N VAL A 92 16.85 18.72 16.77
CA VAL A 92 16.13 20.01 16.86
C VAL A 92 15.50 20.10 18.25
N ASN A 93 15.74 21.21 18.97
CA ASN A 93 15.24 21.41 20.33
C ASN A 93 15.57 20.23 21.28
N ARG A 94 16.77 19.66 21.15
CA ARG A 94 17.27 18.46 21.87
C ARG A 94 16.49 17.16 21.59
N LYS A 95 15.51 17.17 20.68
CA LYS A 95 14.73 16.00 20.27
C LYS A 95 15.36 15.34 19.04
N SER A 96 15.26 14.01 18.99
CA SER A 96 15.55 13.23 17.78
C SER A 96 14.57 13.63 16.69
N LEU A 97 15.02 13.59 15.44
CA LEU A 97 14.15 13.72 14.27
C LEU A 97 13.73 12.35 13.72
N MET A 98 14.27 11.24 14.24
CA MET A 98 13.85 9.91 13.85
C MET A 98 12.41 9.65 14.30
N PRO A 99 11.57 9.05 13.44
CA PRO A 99 10.21 8.73 13.83
C PRO A 99 10.18 7.59 14.87
N PRO A 100 9.12 7.50 15.69
CA PRO A 100 9.01 6.46 16.71
C PRO A 100 8.82 5.07 16.07
N ARG A 101 9.58 4.08 16.56
CA ARG A 101 9.38 2.66 16.25
C ARG A 101 9.51 1.86 17.55
N PRO A 102 8.50 1.07 17.96
CA PRO A 102 8.64 0.16 19.10
C PRO A 102 9.77 -0.85 18.88
N ALA A 103 10.62 -1.03 19.89
CA ALA A 103 11.73 -1.97 19.83
C ALA A 103 11.21 -3.42 19.84
N GLY A 104 11.88 -4.32 19.12
CA GLY A 104 11.55 -5.75 19.12
C GLY A 104 10.29 -6.16 18.33
N LYS A 105 9.59 -5.19 17.73
CA LYS A 105 8.35 -5.46 16.98
C LYS A 105 8.60 -5.48 15.49
N ARG A 106 7.87 -6.34 14.77
CA ARG A 106 7.82 -6.32 13.30
C ARG A 106 7.16 -5.04 12.76
N ALA A 107 7.28 -4.83 11.45
CA ALA A 107 6.57 -3.76 10.74
C ALA A 107 5.06 -3.81 11.01
N ILE A 108 4.43 -2.65 11.22
CA ILE A 108 2.97 -2.55 11.32
C ILE A 108 2.33 -2.59 9.94
N ARG A 109 1.28 -3.40 9.78
CA ARG A 109 0.58 -3.62 8.50
C ARG A 109 -0.75 -2.86 8.52
N ALA A 110 -1.00 -2.02 7.52
CA ALA A 110 -2.24 -1.26 7.41
C ALA A 110 -2.89 -1.42 6.04
N ALA A 111 -4.14 -1.88 6.02
CA ALA A 111 -4.94 -1.95 4.80
C ALA A 111 -5.70 -0.66 4.56
N ILE A 112 -5.61 -0.12 3.34
CA ILE A 112 -6.45 0.96 2.85
C ILE A 112 -7.54 0.33 1.97
N ALA A 113 -8.72 0.10 2.55
CA ALA A 113 -9.77 -0.72 1.93
C ALA A 113 -11.16 -0.08 1.94
N ASN A 114 -11.85 -0.20 0.82
CA ASN A 114 -13.27 0.11 0.63
C ASN A 114 -13.73 -0.53 -0.69
N PHE A 115 -14.91 -1.14 -0.73
CA PHE A 115 -15.47 -1.83 -1.90
C PHE A 115 -16.19 -0.86 -2.86
N LYS A 116 -16.05 0.45 -2.65
CA LYS A 116 -16.43 1.46 -3.64
C LYS A 116 -15.26 1.86 -4.53
N GLY A 117 -15.44 1.73 -5.85
CA GLY A 117 -14.58 2.38 -6.83
C GLY A 117 -14.65 3.91 -6.68
N GLY A 118 -13.49 4.57 -6.65
CA GLY A 118 -13.37 6.03 -6.48
C GLY A 118 -13.37 6.55 -5.04
N ALA A 119 -13.28 5.67 -4.02
CA ALA A 119 -13.20 6.07 -2.62
C ALA A 119 -11.86 6.74 -2.22
N GLY A 120 -10.84 6.71 -3.10
CA GLY A 120 -9.53 7.30 -2.85
C GLY A 120 -8.48 6.35 -2.25
N LYS A 121 -8.67 5.02 -2.34
CA LYS A 121 -7.77 4.01 -1.77
C LYS A 121 -6.31 4.14 -2.23
N SER A 122 -6.05 3.98 -3.53
CA SER A 122 -4.71 4.10 -4.11
C SER A 122 -4.11 5.49 -3.88
N THR A 123 -4.94 6.53 -3.90
CA THR A 123 -4.50 7.90 -3.57
C THR A 123 -4.02 8.00 -2.13
N VAL A 124 -4.79 7.49 -1.16
CA VAL A 124 -4.42 7.48 0.26
C VAL A 124 -3.18 6.62 0.48
N ALA A 125 -3.14 5.40 -0.06
CA ALA A 125 -2.00 4.49 0.06
C ALA A 125 -0.71 5.13 -0.47
N LEU A 126 -0.75 5.72 -1.68
CA LEU A 126 0.38 6.43 -2.29
C LEU A 126 0.85 7.61 -1.43
N HIS A 127 -0.09 8.48 -1.03
CA HIS A 127 0.26 9.69 -0.29
C HIS A 127 0.77 9.37 1.12
N PHE A 128 0.19 8.40 1.81
CA PHE A 128 0.66 7.98 3.13
C PHE A 128 2.00 7.26 3.05
N ALA A 129 2.27 6.48 2.00
CA ALA A 129 3.60 5.89 1.77
C ALA A 129 4.68 6.98 1.61
N HIS A 130 4.41 7.99 0.76
CA HIS A 130 5.34 9.09 0.52
C HIS A 130 5.51 9.99 1.75
N ALA A 131 4.42 10.29 2.47
CA ALA A 131 4.50 11.04 3.72
C ALA A 131 5.30 10.29 4.79
N ALA A 132 5.12 8.97 4.90
CA ALA A 132 5.90 8.12 5.80
C ALA A 132 7.39 8.08 5.44
N ALA A 133 7.73 7.98 4.16
CA ALA A 133 9.11 8.07 3.70
C ALA A 133 9.73 9.44 4.02
N LEU A 134 8.98 10.53 3.85
CA LEU A 134 9.41 11.87 4.26
C LEU A 134 9.51 12.05 5.77
N ASP A 135 8.74 11.32 6.57
CA ASP A 135 8.88 11.31 8.03
C ASP A 135 10.10 10.48 8.48
N GLY A 136 10.59 9.61 7.61
CA GLY A 136 11.82 8.82 7.78
C GLY A 136 11.60 7.33 8.01
N TYR A 137 10.37 6.83 7.81
CA TYR A 137 10.07 5.41 7.84
C TYR A 137 10.49 4.72 6.53
N ARG A 138 10.87 3.45 6.64
CA ARG A 138 10.98 2.51 5.53
C ARG A 138 9.63 1.87 5.31
N VAL A 139 9.14 1.94 4.07
CA VAL A 139 7.79 1.51 3.72
C VAL A 139 7.85 0.38 2.71
N LEU A 140 7.05 -0.66 2.95
CA LEU A 140 6.70 -1.62 1.90
C LEU A 140 5.26 -1.36 1.47
N ALA A 141 5.05 -0.99 0.22
CA ALA A 141 3.73 -0.98 -0.38
C ALA A 141 3.38 -2.38 -0.92
N VAL A 142 2.13 -2.80 -0.82
CA VAL A 142 1.61 -3.99 -1.51
C VAL A 142 0.38 -3.57 -2.29
N ASP A 143 0.47 -3.66 -3.60
CA ASP A 143 -0.62 -3.37 -4.50
C ASP A 143 -1.41 -4.66 -4.74
N PHE A 144 -2.67 -4.69 -4.27
CA PHE A 144 -3.59 -5.80 -4.53
C PHE A 144 -4.56 -5.49 -5.66
N ASP A 145 -4.60 -4.27 -6.19
CA ASP A 145 -5.57 -3.90 -7.22
C ASP A 145 -5.07 -4.35 -8.60
N PRO A 146 -5.80 -5.18 -9.36
CA PRO A 146 -5.40 -5.55 -10.71
C PRO A 146 -5.24 -4.37 -11.67
N GLN A 147 -5.82 -3.19 -11.37
CA GLN A 147 -5.57 -1.97 -12.13
C GLN A 147 -4.15 -1.43 -11.93
N ALA A 148 -3.42 -1.94 -10.93
CA ALA A 148 -2.03 -1.62 -10.64
C ALA A 148 -1.76 -0.11 -10.50
N THR A 149 -2.75 0.64 -9.99
CA THR A 149 -2.68 2.12 -9.93
C THR A 149 -1.54 2.56 -9.01
N LEU A 150 -1.35 1.90 -7.87
CA LEU A 150 -0.24 2.17 -6.97
C LEU A 150 1.09 1.79 -7.62
N SER A 151 1.17 0.62 -8.27
CA SER A 151 2.36 0.15 -8.99
C SER A 151 2.80 1.14 -10.07
N HIS A 152 1.88 1.59 -10.93
CA HIS A 152 2.16 2.58 -11.96
C HIS A 152 2.55 3.93 -11.36
N SER A 153 1.93 4.32 -10.24
CA SER A 153 2.29 5.54 -9.52
C SER A 153 3.68 5.46 -8.89
N MET A 154 4.22 4.27 -8.63
CA MET A 154 5.59 4.06 -8.15
C MET A 154 6.60 3.87 -9.29
N GLY A 155 6.18 4.05 -10.56
CA GLY A 155 7.04 3.94 -11.74
C GLY A 155 7.13 2.53 -12.33
N LEU A 156 6.34 1.57 -11.87
CA LEU A 156 6.34 0.20 -12.38
C LEU A 156 5.24 0.01 -13.41
N SER A 157 5.62 -0.23 -14.66
CA SER A 157 4.68 -0.32 -15.80
C SER A 157 4.50 -1.76 -16.30
N ASP A 158 5.57 -2.56 -16.36
CA ASP A 158 5.60 -3.86 -17.06
C ASP A 158 6.18 -4.96 -16.17
N VAL A 159 5.47 -5.28 -15.09
CA VAL A 159 5.86 -6.36 -14.18
C VAL A 159 5.19 -7.67 -14.62
N ALA A 160 6.00 -8.71 -14.85
CA ALA A 160 5.49 -10.05 -15.15
C ALA A 160 4.78 -10.65 -13.93
N GLU A 161 3.74 -11.44 -14.18
CA GLU A 161 2.75 -11.85 -13.18
C GLU A 161 3.36 -12.64 -12.01
N GLU A 162 4.38 -13.43 -12.28
CA GLU A 162 5.12 -14.23 -11.30
C GLU A 162 5.87 -13.37 -10.28
N TYR A 163 6.12 -12.09 -10.57
CA TYR A 163 6.76 -11.13 -9.65
C TYR A 163 5.78 -10.18 -8.97
N THR A 164 4.48 -10.48 -9.01
CA THR A 164 3.43 -9.65 -8.42
C THR A 164 2.87 -10.28 -7.14
N VAL A 165 1.94 -9.58 -6.48
CA VAL A 165 1.16 -10.14 -5.37
C VAL A 165 0.46 -11.45 -5.74
N TRP A 166 0.11 -11.64 -7.03
CA TRP A 166 -0.42 -12.91 -7.51
C TRP A 166 0.62 -14.02 -7.45
N GLY A 167 1.85 -13.77 -7.91
CA GLY A 167 2.93 -14.75 -7.83
C GLY A 167 3.16 -15.24 -6.41
N ILE A 168 3.02 -14.36 -5.41
CA ILE A 168 3.06 -14.73 -3.98
C ILE A 168 1.93 -15.72 -3.64
N MET A 169 0.69 -15.40 -4.01
CA MET A 169 -0.48 -16.24 -3.73
C MET A 169 -0.42 -17.59 -4.46
N ALA A 170 0.05 -17.59 -5.71
CA ALA A 170 0.23 -18.81 -6.51
C ALA A 170 1.35 -19.69 -5.93
N ARG A 171 2.44 -19.09 -5.43
CA ARG A 171 3.52 -19.81 -4.76
C ARG A 171 3.04 -20.44 -3.45
N ASP A 172 2.23 -19.70 -2.69
CA ASP A 172 1.61 -20.22 -1.48
C ASP A 172 0.67 -21.40 -1.76
N LEU A 173 -0.16 -21.30 -2.81
CA LEU A 173 -1.00 -22.41 -3.28
C LEU A 173 -0.15 -23.66 -3.61
N ALA A 174 0.95 -23.49 -4.34
CA ALA A 174 1.86 -24.59 -4.68
C ALA A 174 2.42 -25.25 -3.42
N ASN A 175 2.99 -24.44 -2.51
CA ASN A 175 3.58 -24.92 -1.27
C ASN A 175 2.56 -25.64 -0.37
N GLU A 176 1.36 -25.09 -0.21
CA GLU A 176 0.31 -25.70 0.61
C GLU A 176 -0.24 -26.98 -0.03
N THR A 177 -0.37 -27.04 -1.35
CA THR A 177 -0.76 -28.26 -2.07
C THR A 177 0.26 -29.37 -1.84
N ASP A 178 1.55 -29.05 -1.93
CA ASP A 178 2.64 -30.00 -1.67
C ASP A 178 2.66 -30.45 -0.21
N ARG A 179 2.48 -29.53 0.74
CA ARG A 179 2.36 -29.84 2.18
C ARG A 179 1.21 -30.81 2.45
N MET A 180 0.04 -30.57 1.87
CA MET A 180 -1.14 -31.44 2.03
C MET A 180 -0.91 -32.82 1.42
N ASN A 181 -0.30 -32.88 0.23
CA ASN A 181 0.06 -34.15 -0.41
C ASN A 181 1.07 -34.95 0.44
N ALA A 182 2.04 -34.28 1.07
CA ALA A 182 3.02 -34.90 1.97
C ALA A 182 2.38 -35.41 3.28
N ALA A 183 1.47 -34.65 3.89
CA ALA A 183 0.78 -35.05 5.12
C ALA A 183 -0.10 -36.30 4.94
N THR A 184 -0.59 -36.54 3.72
CA THR A 184 -1.55 -37.60 3.40
C THR A 184 -0.91 -39.00 3.30
N THR A 185 0.42 -39.12 3.23
CA THR A 185 1.12 -40.42 3.16
C THR A 185 1.34 -41.09 4.53
N GLY A 186 0.90 -40.47 5.63
CA GLY A 186 1.04 -40.98 7.01
C GLY A 186 -0.19 -41.67 7.61
N ALA A 187 -1.29 -41.86 6.85
CA ALA A 187 -2.51 -42.49 7.38
C ALA A 187 -2.38 -44.03 7.41
N GLU A 188 -2.55 -44.62 8.61
CA GLU A 188 -2.48 -46.07 8.90
C GLU A 188 -3.48 -46.95 8.11
N SER A 189 -4.35 -46.38 7.27
CA SER A 189 -5.40 -47.09 6.55
C SER A 189 -4.96 -47.74 5.22
N GLY A 190 -3.74 -47.47 4.74
CA GLY A 190 -3.19 -48.06 3.50
C GLY A 190 -3.91 -47.66 2.20
N THR A 191 -4.95 -46.83 2.26
CA THR A 191 -5.65 -46.26 1.11
C THR A 191 -5.00 -44.94 0.71
N ALA A 192 -4.23 -44.96 -0.38
CA ALA A 192 -3.69 -43.74 -0.97
C ALA A 192 -4.85 -42.85 -1.45
N LEU A 193 -5.07 -41.72 -0.77
CA LEU A 193 -5.99 -40.69 -1.25
C LEU A 193 -5.44 -40.08 -2.56
N PRO A 194 -6.31 -39.59 -3.46
CA PRO A 194 -5.88 -39.00 -4.72
C PRO A 194 -4.93 -37.82 -4.46
N ARG A 195 -3.76 -37.84 -5.10
CA ARG A 195 -2.79 -36.75 -5.04
C ARG A 195 -3.38 -35.52 -5.72
N ARG A 196 -3.37 -34.38 -5.04
CA ARG A 196 -3.82 -33.10 -5.59
C ARG A 196 -2.80 -32.62 -6.63
N SER A 197 -3.26 -32.18 -7.80
CA SER A 197 -2.40 -31.66 -8.87
C SER A 197 -2.81 -30.25 -9.25
N LEU A 198 -1.83 -29.35 -9.41
CA LEU A 198 -2.04 -28.00 -9.92
C LEU A 198 -1.92 -27.98 -11.45
N PRO A 199 -2.59 -27.05 -12.15
CA PRO A 199 -2.48 -26.93 -13.59
C PRO A 199 -1.14 -26.32 -14.02
N ALA A 200 -0.79 -26.57 -15.29
CA ALA A 200 0.38 -26.02 -15.97
C ALA A 200 0.50 -24.49 -15.81
N SER A 201 -0.62 -23.77 -15.81
CA SER A 201 -0.65 -22.31 -15.62
C SER A 201 -0.10 -21.83 -14.27
N ILE A 202 0.07 -22.72 -13.29
CA ILE A 202 0.70 -22.44 -11.99
C ILE A 202 2.08 -23.09 -11.91
N THR A 203 2.19 -24.37 -12.31
CA THR A 203 3.45 -25.11 -12.19
C THR A 203 4.56 -24.58 -13.10
N ASP A 204 4.18 -24.00 -14.25
CA ASP A 204 5.13 -23.55 -15.26
C ASP A 204 5.58 -22.09 -15.03
N MET A 205 5.06 -21.44 -13.98
CA MET A 205 5.44 -20.05 -13.60
C MET A 205 6.84 -19.96 -12.97
N GLY A 206 7.50 -21.08 -12.64
CA GLY A 206 8.85 -21.08 -12.04
C GLY A 206 8.91 -20.51 -10.60
N LEU A 207 7.78 -20.49 -9.89
CA LEU A 207 7.65 -19.84 -8.58
C LEU A 207 8.51 -20.48 -7.47
N SER A 208 8.88 -21.76 -7.62
CA SER A 208 9.76 -22.49 -6.70
C SER A 208 11.18 -21.93 -6.66
N ASP A 209 11.62 -21.30 -7.75
CA ASP A 209 12.99 -20.81 -7.92
C ASP A 209 13.14 -19.37 -7.41
N LEU A 210 12.02 -18.70 -7.09
CA LEU A 210 11.97 -17.31 -6.65
C LEU A 210 12.15 -17.17 -5.13
N ARG A 211 13.05 -16.27 -4.73
CA ARG A 211 13.25 -15.84 -3.35
C ARG A 211 12.22 -14.79 -2.97
N ALA A 212 12.00 -14.59 -1.67
CA ALA A 212 11.07 -13.57 -1.18
C ALA A 212 11.41 -12.16 -1.70
N SER A 213 12.70 -11.82 -1.80
CA SER A 213 13.17 -10.56 -2.36
C SER A 213 12.81 -10.35 -3.83
N ASP A 214 12.60 -11.43 -4.60
CA ASP A 214 12.34 -11.31 -6.04
C ASP A 214 10.93 -10.75 -6.31
N PHE A 215 10.00 -10.83 -5.34
CA PHE A 215 8.66 -10.22 -5.40
C PHE A 215 8.64 -8.75 -4.98
N ILE A 216 9.73 -8.25 -4.38
CA ILE A 216 9.84 -6.88 -3.86
C ILE A 216 10.64 -6.06 -4.85
N LYS A 217 10.06 -4.96 -5.34
CA LYS A 217 10.68 -4.09 -6.35
C LYS A 217 11.02 -2.73 -5.72
N PRO A 218 12.22 -2.19 -6.00
CA PRO A 218 12.53 -0.83 -5.62
C PRO A 218 11.65 0.16 -6.39
N THR A 219 11.44 1.33 -5.80
CA THR A 219 10.71 2.44 -6.43
C THR A 219 11.65 3.62 -6.67
N ASN A 220 11.13 4.70 -7.25
CA ASN A 220 11.83 5.97 -7.34
C ASN A 220 12.07 6.64 -5.98
N TRP A 221 11.47 6.12 -4.90
CA TRP A 221 11.67 6.55 -3.52
C TRP A 221 12.66 5.64 -2.80
N PRO A 222 13.81 6.15 -2.30
CA PRO A 222 14.89 5.35 -1.70
C PRO A 222 14.53 4.53 -0.46
N THR A 223 13.39 4.83 0.18
CA THR A 223 12.91 4.13 1.39
C THR A 223 11.52 3.54 1.19
N ILE A 224 11.09 3.36 -0.06
CA ILE A 224 9.84 2.68 -0.40
C ILE A 224 10.17 1.58 -1.40
N ASP A 225 9.85 0.36 -1.00
CA ASP A 225 9.75 -0.76 -1.93
C ASP A 225 8.28 -1.12 -2.14
N ILE A 226 8.00 -1.88 -3.19
CA ILE A 226 6.65 -2.30 -3.53
C ILE A 226 6.60 -3.76 -3.97
N VAL A 227 5.59 -4.49 -3.49
CA VAL A 227 5.08 -5.70 -4.14
C VAL A 227 4.01 -5.26 -5.15
N PRO A 228 4.27 -5.33 -6.46
CA PRO A 228 3.38 -4.76 -7.46
C PRO A 228 2.19 -5.68 -7.76
N SER A 229 1.23 -5.12 -8.50
CA SER A 229 0.10 -5.84 -9.11
C SER A 229 0.20 -5.79 -10.64
N CYS A 230 -0.66 -6.55 -11.33
CA CYS A 230 -0.81 -6.51 -12.78
C CYS A 230 -2.25 -6.77 -13.22
N ALA A 231 -2.59 -6.41 -14.47
CA ALA A 231 -3.92 -6.62 -15.02
C ALA A 231 -4.37 -8.10 -15.03
N ASN A 232 -3.43 -9.04 -15.19
CA ASN A 232 -3.76 -10.46 -15.17
C ASN A 232 -4.24 -10.93 -13.78
N ALA A 233 -3.97 -10.15 -12.73
CA ALA A 233 -4.47 -10.38 -11.39
C ALA A 233 -6.01 -10.32 -11.30
N ALA A 234 -6.73 -9.86 -12.32
CA ALA A 234 -8.19 -9.99 -12.38
C ALA A 234 -8.65 -11.43 -12.74
N PHE A 235 -7.92 -12.12 -13.63
CA PHE A 235 -8.20 -13.52 -13.98
C PHE A 235 -7.91 -14.46 -12.80
N VAL A 236 -6.93 -14.08 -11.99
CA VAL A 236 -6.55 -14.73 -10.73
C VAL A 236 -7.69 -14.86 -9.76
N GLU A 237 -8.58 -13.88 -9.68
CA GLU A 237 -9.74 -13.93 -8.79
C GLU A 237 -10.65 -15.11 -9.15
N PHE A 238 -10.89 -15.32 -10.45
CA PHE A 238 -11.65 -16.45 -10.97
C PHE A 238 -10.90 -17.78 -10.79
N ALA A 239 -9.62 -17.81 -11.11
CA ALA A 239 -8.79 -19.01 -10.98
C ALA A 239 -8.67 -19.46 -9.51
N SER A 240 -8.55 -18.52 -8.58
CA SER A 240 -8.46 -18.78 -7.13
C SER A 240 -9.69 -19.51 -6.59
N ALA A 241 -10.88 -19.19 -7.11
CA ALA A 241 -12.10 -19.93 -6.74
C ALA A 241 -12.05 -21.40 -7.18
N GLN A 242 -11.55 -21.67 -8.39
CA GLN A 242 -11.36 -23.05 -8.87
C GLN A 242 -10.30 -23.78 -8.03
N TYR A 243 -9.19 -23.13 -7.72
CA TYR A 243 -8.13 -23.71 -6.90
C TYR A 243 -8.57 -23.99 -5.48
N ARG A 244 -9.36 -23.10 -4.90
CA ARG A 244 -9.96 -23.28 -3.58
C ARG A 244 -10.94 -24.44 -3.57
N HIS A 245 -11.73 -24.62 -4.63
CA HIS A 245 -12.62 -25.77 -4.77
C HIS A 245 -11.82 -27.10 -4.81
N MET A 246 -10.69 -27.13 -5.53
CA MET A 246 -9.80 -28.30 -5.57
C MET A 246 -9.00 -28.50 -4.28
N ASN A 247 -8.78 -27.44 -3.50
CA ASN A 247 -8.04 -27.45 -2.25
C ASN A 247 -8.86 -26.82 -1.10
N PRO A 248 -9.91 -27.49 -0.58
CA PRO A 248 -10.79 -26.93 0.46
C PRO A 248 -10.12 -26.68 1.80
N GLU A 249 -8.87 -27.08 1.99
CA GLU A 249 -8.08 -26.80 3.20
C GLU A 249 -7.09 -25.65 3.01
N TRP A 250 -6.89 -25.17 1.77
CA TRP A 250 -5.99 -24.06 1.49
C TRP A 250 -6.50 -22.75 2.10
N SER A 251 -5.81 -22.27 3.13
CA SER A 251 -6.04 -20.97 3.77
C SER A 251 -5.55 -19.82 2.86
N PHE A 252 -6.24 -19.64 1.73
CA PHE A 252 -5.85 -18.70 0.67
C PHE A 252 -5.66 -17.28 1.19
N PHE A 253 -6.48 -16.86 2.17
CA PHE A 253 -6.51 -15.52 2.76
C PHE A 253 -5.25 -15.20 3.58
N ALA A 254 -4.45 -16.21 3.92
CA ALA A 254 -3.24 -16.06 4.72
C ALA A 254 -1.95 -16.09 3.86
N ALA A 255 -2.05 -16.24 2.54
CA ALA A 255 -0.89 -16.36 1.65
C ALA A 255 0.06 -15.17 1.77
N VAL A 256 -0.48 -13.94 1.71
CA VAL A 256 0.36 -12.74 1.83
C VAL A 256 0.88 -12.54 3.25
N SER A 257 0.13 -12.91 4.29
CA SER A 257 0.67 -12.88 5.66
C SER A 257 1.89 -13.79 5.78
N ARG A 258 1.78 -15.06 5.36
CA ARG A 258 2.91 -16.02 5.39
C ARG A 258 4.11 -15.56 4.60
N PHE A 259 3.90 -14.83 3.50
CA PHE A 259 4.99 -14.20 2.77
C PHE A 259 5.66 -13.08 3.57
N LEU A 260 4.88 -12.17 4.14
CA LEU A 260 5.40 -11.05 4.93
C LEU A 260 6.10 -11.51 6.22
N ASP A 261 5.67 -12.63 6.79
CA ASP A 261 6.27 -13.26 7.97
C ASP A 261 7.64 -13.92 7.65
N GLN A 262 8.00 -14.09 6.38
CA GLN A 262 9.36 -14.53 5.96
C GLN A 262 10.37 -13.38 5.92
N LEU A 263 9.91 -12.13 5.97
CA LEU A 263 10.78 -10.97 5.93
C LEU A 263 11.40 -10.72 7.30
N ALA A 264 12.61 -10.14 7.33
CA ALA A 264 13.20 -9.73 8.60
C ALA A 264 12.26 -8.73 9.31
N PRO A 265 12.04 -8.86 10.65
CA PRO A 265 11.07 -8.03 11.37
C PRO A 265 11.37 -6.53 11.28
N ASP A 266 12.64 -6.18 11.13
CA ASP A 266 13.15 -4.83 10.98
C ASP A 266 13.45 -4.45 9.53
N ALA A 267 13.04 -5.22 8.51
CA ALA A 267 13.24 -4.86 7.10
C ALA A 267 12.51 -3.56 6.74
N TYR A 268 11.25 -3.45 7.20
CA TYR A 268 10.39 -2.29 7.00
C TYR A 268 9.81 -1.81 8.33
N ASP A 269 9.39 -0.55 8.35
CA ASP A 269 8.70 0.06 9.48
C ASP A 269 7.19 -0.03 9.28
N ILE A 270 6.70 0.34 8.11
CA ILE A 270 5.27 0.33 7.78
C ILE A 270 5.05 -0.50 6.53
N ILE A 271 4.04 -1.35 6.53
CA ILE A 271 3.55 -2.04 5.33
C ILE A 271 2.15 -1.52 5.00
N LEU A 272 1.96 -0.96 3.81
CA LEU A 272 0.68 -0.38 3.37
C LEU A 272 0.09 -1.22 2.24
N PHE A 273 -1.18 -1.59 2.37
CA PHE A 273 -1.90 -2.34 1.35
C PHE A 273 -2.89 -1.46 0.60
N ASP A 274 -2.76 -1.39 -0.72
CA ASP A 274 -3.79 -0.82 -1.59
C ASP A 274 -4.71 -1.92 -2.08
N CYS A 275 -5.98 -1.87 -1.67
CA CYS A 275 -6.93 -2.94 -1.89
C CYS A 275 -7.79 -2.68 -3.15
N PRO A 276 -8.18 -3.74 -3.90
CA PRO A 276 -9.15 -3.59 -4.98
C PRO A 276 -10.54 -3.17 -4.46
N PRO A 277 -11.41 -2.65 -5.35
CA PRO A 277 -12.77 -2.24 -4.97
C PRO A 277 -13.75 -3.41 -4.78
N ALA A 278 -13.34 -4.67 -4.90
CA ALA A 278 -14.23 -5.82 -4.74
C ALA A 278 -13.83 -6.68 -3.53
N ILE A 279 -14.81 -7.32 -2.89
CA ILE A 279 -14.54 -8.43 -1.98
C ILE A 279 -14.16 -9.64 -2.80
N GLY A 280 -12.99 -10.19 -2.50
CA GLY A 280 -12.43 -11.27 -3.26
C GLY A 280 -11.20 -11.87 -2.59
N TYR A 281 -10.58 -12.81 -3.28
CA TYR A 281 -9.38 -13.51 -2.82
C TYR A 281 -8.23 -12.53 -2.51
N GLN A 282 -8.07 -11.48 -3.32
CA GLN A 282 -7.05 -10.46 -3.12
C GLN A 282 -7.32 -9.54 -1.93
N SER A 283 -8.52 -8.94 -1.86
CA SER A 283 -8.86 -8.03 -0.76
C SER A 283 -8.93 -8.76 0.58
N MET A 284 -9.33 -10.04 0.61
CA MET A 284 -9.25 -10.86 1.82
C MET A 284 -7.82 -11.12 2.27
N ASN A 285 -6.87 -11.33 1.35
CA ASN A 285 -5.45 -11.42 1.72
C ASN A 285 -4.93 -10.13 2.36
N ALA A 286 -5.26 -8.98 1.77
CA ALA A 286 -4.88 -7.68 2.31
C ALA A 286 -5.47 -7.45 3.72
N VAL A 287 -6.79 -7.64 3.85
CA VAL A 287 -7.49 -7.43 5.12
C VAL A 287 -7.03 -8.42 6.19
N PHE A 288 -6.80 -9.67 5.83
CA PHE A 288 -6.35 -10.69 6.78
C PHE A 288 -4.92 -10.41 7.28
N ALA A 289 -4.03 -9.98 6.40
CA ALA A 289 -2.65 -9.64 6.76
C ALA A 289 -2.53 -8.32 7.55
N ALA A 290 -3.56 -7.47 7.56
CA ALA A 290 -3.48 -6.12 8.14
C ALA A 290 -3.69 -6.09 9.66
N ASP A 291 -2.88 -5.34 10.38
CA ASP A 291 -3.07 -5.05 11.80
C ASP A 291 -4.09 -3.93 12.02
N VAL A 292 -4.11 -2.95 11.10
CA VAL A 292 -4.98 -1.78 11.13
C VAL A 292 -5.77 -1.67 9.82
N LEU A 293 -7.04 -1.33 9.93
CA LEU A 293 -7.92 -1.10 8.77
C LEU A 293 -8.28 0.38 8.64
N TYR A 294 -7.91 1.00 7.53
CA TYR A 294 -8.34 2.35 7.18
C TYR A 294 -9.32 2.29 6.01
N ILE A 295 -10.46 2.96 6.16
CA ILE A 295 -11.60 2.91 5.23
C ILE A 295 -11.82 4.31 4.65
N PRO A 296 -11.23 4.65 3.49
CA PRO A 296 -11.51 5.90 2.79
C PRO A 296 -12.95 5.92 2.30
N SER A 297 -13.65 7.05 2.42
CA SER A 297 -14.99 7.25 1.87
C SER A 297 -15.16 8.67 1.33
N GLY A 298 -15.93 8.85 0.25
CA GLY A 298 -16.39 10.19 -0.10
C GLY A 298 -17.38 10.74 0.93
N PRO A 299 -17.62 12.07 0.94
CA PRO A 299 -18.51 12.73 1.89
C PRO A 299 -19.98 12.77 1.40
N GLY A 300 -20.33 12.02 0.36
CA GLY A 300 -21.68 11.97 -0.20
C GLY A 300 -22.55 10.88 0.43
N TYR A 301 -23.87 10.99 0.25
CA TYR A 301 -24.83 9.99 0.72
C TYR A 301 -24.58 8.60 0.11
N TRP A 302 -24.32 8.53 -1.19
CA TRP A 302 -24.04 7.26 -1.87
C TRP A 302 -22.74 6.61 -1.41
N GLU A 303 -21.73 7.41 -1.07
CA GLU A 303 -20.50 6.90 -0.47
C GLU A 303 -20.72 6.42 0.98
N TYR A 304 -21.58 7.07 1.75
CA TYR A 304 -21.98 6.59 3.08
C TYR A 304 -22.70 5.24 2.99
N ASP A 305 -23.69 5.12 2.10
CA ASP A 305 -24.45 3.89 1.86
C ASP A 305 -23.52 2.75 1.42
N SER A 306 -22.64 3.02 0.46
CA SER A 306 -21.66 2.02 0.01
C SER A 306 -20.66 1.62 1.09
N THR A 307 -20.25 2.54 1.96
CA THR A 307 -19.35 2.25 3.08
C THR A 307 -20.06 1.42 4.15
N THR A 308 -21.35 1.65 4.38
CA THR A 308 -22.17 0.82 5.27
C THR A 308 -22.29 -0.61 4.74
N SER A 309 -22.56 -0.76 3.44
CA SER A 309 -22.58 -2.07 2.78
C SER A 309 -21.23 -2.79 2.88
N PHE A 310 -20.11 -2.07 2.66
CA PHE A 310 -18.76 -2.59 2.85
C PHE A 310 -18.56 -3.21 4.25
N ILE A 311 -18.97 -2.51 5.30
CA ILE A 311 -18.81 -2.97 6.68
C ILE A 311 -19.58 -4.28 6.90
N GLY A 312 -20.83 -4.33 6.44
CA GLY A 312 -21.67 -5.53 6.57
C GLY A 312 -21.05 -6.73 5.87
N GLN A 313 -20.66 -6.57 4.61
CA GLN A 313 -20.05 -7.65 3.85
C GLN A 313 -18.69 -8.08 4.40
N LEU A 314 -17.88 -7.14 4.89
CA LEU A 314 -16.63 -7.46 5.56
C LEU A 314 -16.88 -8.25 6.85
N SER A 315 -17.88 -7.86 7.64
CA SER A 315 -18.27 -8.59 8.86
C SER A 315 -18.64 -10.03 8.55
N GLU A 316 -19.49 -10.26 7.55
CA GLU A 316 -19.88 -11.60 7.10
C GLU A 316 -18.66 -12.41 6.63
N ALA A 317 -17.78 -11.81 5.84
CA ALA A 317 -16.56 -12.46 5.37
C ALA A 317 -15.64 -12.87 6.53
N LEU A 318 -15.43 -12.00 7.52
CA LEU A 318 -14.60 -12.32 8.70
C LEU A 318 -15.25 -13.38 9.60
N GLU A 319 -16.57 -13.40 9.70
CA GLU A 319 -17.32 -14.46 10.38
C GLU A 319 -17.11 -15.81 9.69
N ASP A 320 -17.22 -15.87 8.36
CA ASP A 320 -16.96 -17.08 7.59
C ASP A 320 -15.50 -17.56 7.74
N LEU A 321 -14.54 -16.63 7.77
CA LEU A 321 -13.13 -16.97 8.01
C LEU A 321 -12.91 -17.56 9.41
N SER A 322 -13.69 -17.17 10.42
CA SER A 322 -13.55 -17.72 11.77
C SER A 322 -13.80 -19.23 11.84
N ARG A 323 -14.54 -19.79 10.86
CA ARG A 323 -14.80 -21.24 10.75
C ARG A 323 -13.55 -22.04 10.37
N PHE A 324 -12.49 -21.38 9.91
CA PHE A 324 -11.19 -22.00 9.63
C PHE A 324 -10.32 -22.15 10.88
N ASN A 325 -10.80 -21.76 12.05
CA ASN A 325 -10.05 -21.91 13.30
C ASN A 325 -9.67 -23.38 13.53
N GLY A 326 -8.39 -23.65 13.77
CA GLY A 326 -7.83 -25.00 13.91
C GLY A 326 -7.49 -25.73 12.60
N LEU A 327 -7.88 -25.21 11.43
CA LEU A 327 -7.46 -25.73 10.12
C LEU A 327 -6.25 -24.98 9.55
N VAL A 328 -6.04 -23.74 10.00
CA VAL A 328 -4.86 -22.95 9.62
C VAL A 328 -3.63 -23.49 10.38
N PRO A 329 -2.48 -23.71 9.71
CA PRO A 329 -1.26 -24.16 10.38
C PRO A 329 -0.87 -23.30 11.57
N ALA A 330 -0.41 -23.95 12.65
CA ALA A 330 0.14 -23.26 13.81
C ALA A 330 1.27 -22.30 13.40
N GLY A 331 1.30 -21.10 13.99
CA GLY A 331 2.29 -20.07 13.64
C GLY A 331 1.91 -19.18 12.45
N THR A 332 0.71 -19.34 11.86
CA THR A 332 0.22 -18.40 10.83
C THR A 332 -0.32 -17.12 11.48
N MET A 333 -1.56 -17.13 11.97
CA MET A 333 -2.19 -16.06 12.76
C MET A 333 -3.37 -16.65 13.54
N THR A 334 -3.85 -15.94 14.56
CA THR A 334 -5.02 -16.31 15.35
C THR A 334 -6.35 -15.97 14.66
N LEU A 335 -7.29 -16.92 14.71
CA LEU A 335 -8.69 -16.70 14.36
C LEU A 335 -9.54 -16.71 15.65
N PRO A 336 -10.61 -15.89 15.75
CA PRO A 336 -11.12 -14.96 14.73
C PRO A 336 -10.18 -13.77 14.49
N LYS A 337 -10.20 -13.25 13.26
CA LYS A 337 -9.39 -12.09 12.87
C LYS A 337 -9.81 -10.87 13.69
N ALA A 338 -8.84 -10.19 14.31
CA ALA A 338 -9.02 -8.91 14.98
C ALA A 338 -8.08 -7.85 14.38
N PHE A 339 -8.52 -6.60 14.42
CA PHE A 339 -7.70 -5.43 14.11
C PHE A 339 -7.35 -4.69 15.39
N LEU A 340 -6.12 -4.17 15.46
CA LEU A 340 -5.65 -3.33 16.56
C LEU A 340 -6.29 -1.93 16.53
N ASP A 341 -6.63 -1.46 15.33
CA ASP A 341 -7.41 -0.24 15.09
C ASP A 341 -8.18 -0.31 13.75
N LEU A 342 -9.28 0.44 13.67
CA LEU A 342 -10.12 0.59 12.49
C LEU A 342 -10.56 2.04 12.39
N ARG A 343 -10.31 2.71 11.26
CA ARG A 343 -10.64 4.14 11.05
C ARG A 343 -11.35 4.41 9.75
N PHE A 344 -12.22 5.40 9.74
CA PHE A 344 -12.89 5.93 8.55
C PHE A 344 -12.26 7.27 8.18
N LEU A 345 -11.91 7.46 6.91
CA LEU A 345 -11.27 8.68 6.43
C LEU A 345 -12.11 9.29 5.31
N LEU A 346 -12.60 10.51 5.50
CA LEU A 346 -13.28 11.20 4.40
C LEU A 346 -12.26 11.70 3.37
N THR A 347 -12.52 11.43 2.10
CA THR A 347 -11.70 11.86 0.95
C THR A 347 -12.52 12.74 0.03
N ARG A 348 -11.87 13.55 -0.80
CA ARG A 348 -12.55 14.50 -1.71
C ARG A 348 -13.49 15.46 -0.95
N PHE A 349 -13.10 15.82 0.27
CA PHE A 349 -13.88 16.69 1.13
C PHE A 349 -13.77 18.15 0.70
N GLU A 350 -14.83 18.94 0.89
CA GLU A 350 -14.83 20.37 0.60
C GLU A 350 -15.35 21.10 1.83
N SER A 351 -14.49 21.82 2.51
CA SER A 351 -14.82 22.51 3.78
C SER A 351 -15.90 23.58 3.62
N GLY A 352 -15.97 24.22 2.44
CA GLY A 352 -17.03 25.18 2.10
C GLY A 352 -18.39 24.54 1.79
N ASN A 353 -18.45 23.23 1.56
CA ASN A 353 -19.67 22.54 1.16
C ASN A 353 -20.51 22.15 2.39
N GLU A 354 -21.71 22.71 2.51
CA GLU A 354 -22.63 22.45 3.62
C GLU A 354 -23.06 20.98 3.71
N LEU A 355 -23.29 20.34 2.56
CA LEU A 355 -23.64 18.92 2.51
C LEU A 355 -22.49 18.05 3.03
N HIS A 356 -21.24 18.35 2.64
CA HIS A 356 -20.08 17.61 3.13
C HIS A 356 -19.92 17.74 4.65
N ARG A 357 -20.09 18.94 5.21
CA ARG A 357 -20.06 19.16 6.67
C ARG A 357 -21.19 18.42 7.39
N ALA A 358 -22.40 18.45 6.85
CA ALA A 358 -23.54 17.70 7.40
C ALA A 358 -23.28 16.19 7.37
N MET A 359 -22.75 15.66 6.26
CA MET A 359 -22.39 14.26 6.13
C MET A 359 -21.25 13.88 7.07
N GLN A 360 -20.20 14.69 7.23
CA GLN A 360 -19.15 14.43 8.21
C GLN A 360 -19.72 14.32 9.63
N SER A 361 -20.67 15.18 10.01
CA SER A 361 -21.39 15.06 11.29
C SER A 361 -22.18 13.75 11.38
N ALA A 362 -22.84 13.33 10.29
CA ALA A 362 -23.57 12.05 10.24
C ALA A 362 -22.63 10.84 10.40
N PHE A 363 -21.51 10.80 9.66
CA PHE A 363 -20.45 9.81 9.86
C PHE A 363 -19.97 9.81 11.32
N GLY A 364 -19.74 10.99 11.91
CA GLY A 364 -19.26 11.12 13.28
C GLY A 364 -20.24 10.59 14.33
N LYS A 365 -21.56 10.72 14.11
CA LYS A 365 -22.58 10.15 15.00
C LYS A 365 -22.59 8.61 14.99
N VAL A 366 -22.18 8.00 13.88
CA VAL A 366 -22.23 6.54 13.69
C VAL A 366 -20.91 5.88 14.04
N PHE A 367 -19.81 6.42 13.51
CA PHE A 367 -18.47 5.85 13.67
C PHE A 367 -17.73 6.41 14.89
N GLY A 368 -18.23 7.49 15.50
CA GLY A 368 -17.68 8.08 16.71
C GLY A 368 -16.19 8.40 16.56
N GLU A 369 -15.41 7.98 17.55
CA GLU A 369 -13.95 8.15 17.58
C GLU A 369 -13.22 7.42 16.44
N ARG A 370 -13.88 6.51 15.72
CA ARG A 370 -13.26 5.84 14.56
C ARG A 370 -13.27 6.70 13.30
N LEU A 371 -14.06 7.78 13.25
CA LEU A 371 -13.97 8.75 12.16
C LEU A 371 -12.72 9.63 12.35
N ALA A 372 -11.87 9.67 11.33
CA ALA A 372 -10.71 10.55 11.32
C ALA A 372 -11.13 12.02 11.36
N GLU A 373 -10.46 12.79 12.22
CA GLU A 373 -10.74 14.21 12.42
C GLU A 373 -10.34 15.05 11.20
N HIS A 374 -9.30 14.63 10.48
CA HIS A 374 -8.73 15.38 9.37
C HIS A 374 -9.05 14.74 8.01
N PRO A 375 -10.10 15.22 7.32
CA PRO A 375 -10.43 14.72 5.99
C PRO A 375 -9.39 15.16 4.94
N ILE A 376 -9.29 14.37 3.87
CA ILE A 376 -8.52 14.75 2.68
C ILE A 376 -9.39 15.64 1.80
N GLU A 377 -8.95 16.89 1.64
CA GLU A 377 -9.63 17.92 0.89
C GLU A 377 -9.46 17.71 -0.63
N MET A 378 -10.55 17.95 -1.37
CA MET A 378 -10.51 18.02 -2.81
C MET A 378 -9.87 19.35 -3.23
N THR A 379 -8.78 19.28 -4.00
CA THR A 379 -8.16 20.48 -4.57
C THR A 379 -7.75 20.23 -6.00
N ARG A 380 -7.66 21.30 -6.80
CA ARG A 380 -7.21 21.22 -8.20
C ARG A 380 -5.81 20.59 -8.33
N ALA A 381 -4.92 20.82 -7.36
CA ALA A 381 -3.60 20.21 -7.35
C ALA A 381 -3.66 18.68 -7.18
N VAL A 382 -4.59 18.19 -6.37
CA VAL A 382 -4.81 16.74 -6.16
C VAL A 382 -5.45 16.10 -7.40
N GLU A 383 -6.38 16.79 -8.07
CA GLU A 383 -6.90 16.34 -9.35
C GLU A 383 -5.80 16.24 -10.41
N GLN A 384 -4.95 17.26 -10.49
CA GLN A 384 -3.84 17.30 -11.44
C GLN A 384 -2.82 16.19 -11.12
N SER A 385 -2.45 16.01 -9.85
CA SER A 385 -1.50 14.97 -9.44
C SER A 385 -2.01 13.57 -9.76
N GLY A 386 -3.31 13.31 -9.52
CA GLY A 386 -3.95 12.03 -9.84
C GLY A 386 -3.94 11.69 -11.33
N ARG A 387 -4.04 12.69 -12.22
CA ARG A 387 -3.93 12.48 -13.68
C ARG A 387 -2.53 12.04 -14.10
N PHE A 388 -1.50 12.41 -13.35
CA PHE A 388 -0.10 12.09 -13.62
C PHE A 388 0.44 10.95 -12.76
N LEU A 389 -0.44 10.16 -12.10
CA LEU A 389 -0.03 9.04 -11.24
C LEU A 389 1.07 9.45 -10.24
N SER A 390 0.93 10.64 -9.68
CA SER A 390 1.92 11.26 -8.79
C SER A 390 1.24 11.80 -7.54
N SER A 391 1.95 11.72 -6.42
CA SER A 391 1.47 12.35 -5.19
C SER A 391 1.75 13.85 -5.16
N ILE A 392 1.10 14.58 -4.26
CA ILE A 392 1.43 15.99 -4.00
C ILE A 392 2.88 16.20 -3.54
N TYR A 393 3.52 15.17 -2.97
CA TYR A 393 4.91 15.21 -2.50
C TYR A 393 5.93 15.18 -3.64
N GLU A 394 5.55 14.59 -4.77
CA GLU A 394 6.39 14.48 -5.97
C GLU A 394 6.26 15.72 -6.86
N ILE A 395 5.19 16.50 -6.70
CA ILE A 395 5.00 17.74 -7.43
C ILE A 395 5.95 18.81 -6.91
N ASP A 396 6.69 19.44 -7.83
CA ASP A 396 7.45 20.64 -7.53
C ASP A 396 6.48 21.82 -7.34
N TYR A 397 6.62 22.52 -6.22
CA TYR A 397 5.75 23.66 -5.92
C TYR A 397 5.88 24.81 -6.94
N ARG A 398 6.92 24.81 -7.78
CA ARG A 398 7.15 25.78 -8.87
C ARG A 398 6.27 25.55 -10.09
N ASP A 399 5.71 24.35 -10.24
CA ASP A 399 4.82 24.00 -11.35
C ASP A 399 3.38 24.52 -11.15
N MET A 400 3.10 25.10 -9.98
CA MET A 400 1.82 25.73 -9.64
C MET A 400 2.03 26.87 -8.64
N THR A 401 0.95 27.50 -8.17
CA THR A 401 1.11 28.52 -7.12
C THR A 401 1.49 27.85 -5.80
N ARG A 402 2.46 28.44 -5.09
CA ARG A 402 2.93 27.93 -3.79
C ARG A 402 1.81 27.79 -2.76
N GLU A 403 0.83 28.68 -2.79
CA GLU A 403 -0.34 28.62 -1.89
C GLU A 403 -1.23 27.41 -2.19
N THR A 404 -1.56 27.19 -3.47
CA THR A 404 -2.37 26.03 -3.89
C THR A 404 -1.67 24.72 -3.53
N TRP A 405 -0.37 24.61 -3.82
CA TRP A 405 0.42 23.43 -3.44
C TRP A 405 0.46 23.24 -1.91
N ARG A 406 0.72 24.31 -1.15
CA ARG A 406 0.81 24.24 0.32
C ARG A 406 -0.51 23.81 0.95
N ARG A 407 -1.64 24.28 0.43
CA ARG A 407 -2.97 23.89 0.90
C ARG A 407 -3.25 22.41 0.62
N ALA A 408 -2.97 21.95 -0.60
CA ALA A 408 -3.15 20.55 -0.98
C ALA A 408 -2.27 19.62 -0.14
N ARG A 409 -0.98 19.93 0.00
CA ARG A 409 -0.06 19.17 0.85
C ARG A 409 -0.48 19.17 2.31
N ALA A 410 -0.88 20.32 2.85
CA ALA A 410 -1.27 20.42 4.26
C ALA A 410 -2.48 19.54 4.61
N SER A 411 -3.40 19.32 3.67
CA SER A 411 -4.51 18.39 3.88
C SER A 411 -4.01 16.95 4.06
N PHE A 412 -3.10 16.48 3.21
CA PHE A 412 -2.50 15.15 3.36
C PHE A 412 -1.58 15.06 4.58
N ASP A 413 -0.79 16.10 4.89
CA ASP A 413 0.08 16.12 6.07
C ASP A 413 -0.74 15.96 7.36
N ARG A 414 -1.89 16.65 7.50
CA ARG A 414 -2.76 16.50 8.68
C ARG A 414 -3.36 15.10 8.78
N ALA A 415 -3.90 14.57 7.67
CA ALA A 415 -4.46 13.23 7.64
C ALA A 415 -3.39 12.16 7.93
N TYR A 416 -2.16 12.36 7.44
CA TYR A 416 -1.03 11.48 7.70
C TYR A 416 -0.55 11.54 9.16
N GLU A 417 -0.46 12.72 9.78
CA GLU A 417 -0.08 12.84 11.19
C GLU A 417 -1.07 12.10 12.11
N GLU A 418 -2.37 12.21 11.82
CA GLU A 418 -3.41 11.45 12.51
C GLU A 418 -3.26 9.93 12.27
N PHE A 419 -3.07 9.51 11.02
CA PHE A 419 -2.79 8.12 10.65
C PHE A 419 -1.57 7.56 11.38
N LYS A 420 -0.46 8.31 11.42
CA LYS A 420 0.78 7.95 12.11
C LYS A 420 0.55 7.79 13.61
N GLY A 421 -0.21 8.69 14.24
CA GLY A 421 -0.58 8.58 15.65
C GLY A 421 -1.37 7.30 15.95
N ASN A 422 -2.36 7.00 15.11
CA ASN A 422 -3.17 5.79 15.22
C ASN A 422 -2.35 4.52 14.99
N LEU A 423 -1.44 4.52 14.00
CA LEU A 423 -0.51 3.42 13.78
C LEU A 423 0.41 3.22 14.97
N ALA A 424 1.02 4.26 15.52
CA ALA A 424 1.91 4.13 16.67
C ALA A 424 1.18 3.51 17.87
N ALA A 425 -0.03 3.98 18.17
CA ALA A 425 -0.85 3.44 19.25
C ALA A 425 -1.28 1.98 19.01
N ALA A 426 -1.50 1.58 17.76
CA ALA A 426 -1.74 0.19 17.40
C ALA A 426 -0.45 -0.65 17.51
N TRP A 427 0.69 -0.10 17.09
CA TRP A 427 2.00 -0.77 17.11
C TRP A 427 2.42 -1.12 18.54
N ASP A 428 2.11 -0.27 19.52
CA ASP A 428 2.33 -0.54 20.94
C ASP A 428 1.54 -1.75 21.47
N LYS A 429 0.41 -2.10 20.84
CA LYS A 429 -0.41 -3.27 21.19
C LYS A 429 0.00 -4.56 20.48
N LEU A 430 0.82 -4.46 19.44
CA LEU A 430 1.29 -5.62 18.68
C LEU A 430 2.13 -6.51 19.60
N GLU A 431 1.85 -7.81 19.67
CA GLU A 431 2.62 -8.75 20.49
C GLU A 431 4.07 -8.84 20.00
N ASP A 432 5.01 -9.01 20.92
CA ASP A 432 6.41 -9.22 20.56
C ASP A 432 6.53 -10.57 19.83
N GLU A 433 7.42 -10.65 18.84
CA GLU A 433 7.74 -11.96 18.24
C GLU A 433 8.48 -12.80 19.29
N ALA A 434 7.93 -13.98 19.59
CA ALA A 434 8.45 -14.92 20.59
C ALA A 434 9.76 -15.59 20.16
#